data_AF-A0A382Y2A0-F1
#
_entry.id   AF-A0A382Y2A0-F1
#
_cell.length_a   1.000
_cell.length_b   1.000
_cell.length_c   1.000
_cell.angle_alpha   90.00
_cell.angle_beta   90.00
_cell.angle_gamma   90.00
#
_symmetry.space_group_name_H-M   'P 1'
#
loop_
_entity.id
_entity.type
_entity.pdbx_description
1 polymer ?
#
loop_
_entity_poly.entity_id
_entity_poly.type
_entity_poly.pdbx_seq_one_letter_code
_entity_poly.pdbx_strand_id
1 'polypeptide(L)'
;MTKYFFKRLIQSAMVMLVVAFVSFSLFNFVGDPINNMVGEETSDEERAELRESLGLLDPIHIQFSRFVVNASKGEFGISYQLRRPVSELISERLPATIELVLVSALIALVSGTLLGVYTGINRKGFLSDLILAISLLGVSLPTFVIGILFIYLFAVILGILPS
;
A
#
# COMPACT_ATOMS: atom_id res chain seq x y z
N MET A 1 -3.06 29.23 10.84
CA MET A 1 -2.40 28.27 9.93
C MET A 1 -1.39 27.38 10.65
N THR A 2 -0.39 27.90 11.35
CA THR A 2 0.65 27.08 12.03
C THR A 2 0.09 26.07 13.06
N LYS A 3 -0.81 26.50 13.95
CA LYS A 3 -1.48 25.59 14.91
C LYS A 3 -2.25 24.46 14.22
N TYR A 4 -2.87 24.75 13.07
CA TYR A 4 -3.62 23.77 12.28
C TYR A 4 -2.70 22.77 11.58
N PHE A 5 -1.57 23.24 11.03
CA PHE A 5 -0.55 22.39 10.44
C PHE A 5 0.00 21.37 11.44
N PHE A 6 0.43 21.82 12.63
CA PHE A 6 0.92 20.91 13.68
C PHE A 6 -0.15 19.94 14.17
N LYS A 7 -1.40 20.41 14.34
CA LYS A 7 -2.52 19.51 14.68
C LYS A 7 -2.68 18.39 13.65
N ARG A 8 -2.64 18.72 12.36
CA ARG A 8 -2.73 17.71 11.28
C ARG A 8 -1.52 16.79 11.25
N LEU A 9 -0.31 17.31 11.44
CA LEU A 9 0.91 16.52 11.45
C LEU A 9 0.87 15.47 12.57
N ILE A 10 0.46 15.87 13.77
CA ILE A 10 0.30 14.95 14.92
C ILE A 10 -0.79 13.91 14.64
N GLN A 11 -1.93 14.33 14.08
CA GLN A 11 -3.01 13.41 13.70
C GLN A 11 -2.54 12.38 12.66
N SER A 12 -1.84 12.82 11.61
CA SER A 12 -1.29 11.91 10.59
C SER A 12 -0.27 10.95 11.19
N ALA A 13 0.65 11.42 12.04
CA ALA A 13 1.61 10.57 12.71
C ALA A 13 0.91 9.53 13.62
N MET A 14 -0.12 9.93 14.35
CA MET A 14 -0.91 9.03 15.19
C MET A 14 -1.65 7.97 14.36
N VAL A 15 -2.27 8.38 13.25
CA VAL A 15 -2.91 7.44 12.30
C VAL A 15 -1.89 6.46 11.74
N MET A 16 -0.72 6.94 11.29
CA MET A 16 0.36 6.09 10.80
C MET A 16 0.82 5.07 11.85
N LEU A 17 1.01 5.50 13.10
CA LEU A 17 1.40 4.61 14.20
C LEU A 17 0.33 3.56 14.49
N VAL A 18 -0.95 3.94 14.52
CA VAL A 18 -2.05 2.99 14.74
C VAL A 18 -2.13 1.98 13.60
N VAL A 19 -2.07 2.43 12.35
CA VAL A 19 -2.08 1.55 11.17
C VAL A 19 -0.86 0.63 11.18
N ALA A 20 0.33 1.15 11.47
CA ALA A 20 1.54 0.35 11.59
C ALA A 20 1.42 -0.69 12.70
N PHE A 21 0.88 -0.33 13.87
CA PHE A 21 0.68 -1.25 14.98
C PHE A 21 -0.31 -2.36 14.65
N VAL A 22 -1.44 -2.02 14.01
CA VAL A 22 -2.43 -3.00 13.56
C VAL A 22 -1.82 -3.94 12.53
N SER A 23 -1.15 -3.42 11.50
CA SER A 23 -0.47 -4.23 10.50
C SER A 23 0.60 -5.14 11.13
N PHE A 24 1.44 -4.60 12.02
CA PHE A 24 2.46 -5.35 12.74
C PHE A 24 1.87 -6.47 13.59
N SER A 25 0.76 -6.20 14.28
CA SER A 25 0.07 -7.18 15.11
C SER A 25 -0.57 -8.28 14.26
N LEU A 26 -1.19 -7.92 13.12
CA LEU A 26 -1.76 -8.89 12.18
C LEU A 26 -0.68 -9.83 11.62
N PHE A 27 0.48 -9.32 11.22
CA PHE A 27 1.56 -10.17 10.72
C PHE A 27 2.10 -11.14 11.78
N ASN A 28 2.23 -10.70 13.04
CA ASN A 28 2.62 -11.60 14.13
C ASN A 28 1.55 -12.65 14.47
N PHE A 29 0.27 -12.38 14.15
CA PHE A 29 -0.82 -13.31 14.43
C PHE A 29 -1.06 -14.32 13.30
N VAL A 30 -0.79 -13.94 12.04
CA VAL A 30 -1.10 -14.75 10.86
C VAL A 30 -0.10 -15.91 10.66
N GLY A 31 1.11 -15.84 11.20
CA GLY A 31 2.04 -16.96 11.16
C GLY A 31 3.40 -16.67 11.78
N ASP A 32 4.15 -17.74 12.04
CA ASP A 32 5.52 -17.64 12.54
C ASP A 32 6.46 -17.20 11.40
N PRO A 33 7.13 -16.03 11.49
CA PRO A 33 8.04 -15.56 10.46
C PRO A 33 9.21 -16.52 10.24
N ILE A 34 9.61 -17.30 11.26
CA ILE A 34 10.69 -18.29 11.12
C ILE A 34 10.33 -19.36 10.09
N ASN A 35 9.08 -19.81 10.06
CA ASN A 35 8.64 -20.83 9.10
C ASN A 35 8.72 -20.35 7.65
N ASN A 36 8.70 -19.03 7.43
CA ASN A 36 8.91 -18.44 6.09
C ASN A 36 10.39 -18.19 5.78
N MET A 37 11.27 -18.23 6.79
CA MET A 37 12.70 -17.96 6.65
C MET A 37 13.52 -19.23 6.46
N VAL A 38 13.13 -20.33 7.10
CA VAL A 38 13.91 -21.58 7.13
C VAL A 38 13.20 -22.72 6.40
N GLY A 39 13.96 -23.72 5.95
CA GLY A 39 13.42 -24.91 5.29
C GLY A 39 12.64 -25.81 6.24
N GLU A 40 11.87 -26.77 5.73
CA GLU A 40 11.18 -27.76 6.58
C GLU A 40 12.19 -28.62 7.37
N GLU A 41 13.39 -28.87 6.82
CA GLU A 41 14.45 -29.64 7.48
C GLU A 41 15.12 -28.97 8.69
N THR A 42 14.89 -27.68 8.93
CA THR A 42 15.53 -26.96 10.04
C THR A 42 14.99 -27.44 11.38
N SER A 43 15.90 -27.82 12.28
CA SER A 43 15.58 -28.39 13.60
C SER A 43 14.82 -27.40 14.49
N ASP A 44 14.04 -27.91 15.43
CA ASP A 44 13.29 -27.06 16.36
C ASP A 44 14.22 -26.22 17.25
N GLU A 45 15.40 -26.74 17.58
CA GLU A 45 16.44 -26.04 18.34
C GLU A 45 16.96 -24.83 17.55
N GLU A 46 17.34 -25.03 16.29
CA GLU A 46 17.83 -23.95 15.41
C GLU A 46 16.74 -22.91 15.12
N ARG A 47 15.47 -23.34 15.00
CA ARG A 47 14.32 -22.41 14.94
C ARG A 47 14.18 -21.60 16.22
N ALA A 48 14.36 -22.19 17.40
CA ALA A 48 14.24 -21.48 18.68
C ALA A 48 15.34 -20.44 18.86
N GLU A 49 16.59 -20.80 18.54
CA GLU A 49 17.73 -19.86 18.54
C GLU A 49 17.49 -18.68 17.58
N LEU A 50 16.93 -18.97 16.39
CA LEU A 50 16.60 -17.92 15.43
C LEU A 50 15.47 -17.00 15.94
N ARG A 51 14.46 -17.54 16.64
CA ARG A 51 13.41 -16.70 17.27
C ARG A 51 13.98 -15.75 18.32
N GLU A 52 14.90 -16.25 19.14
CA GLU A 52 15.53 -15.46 20.19
C GLU A 52 16.42 -14.36 19.59
N SER A 53 17.28 -14.69 18.62
CA SER A 53 18.17 -13.73 17.97
C SER A 53 17.43 -12.60 17.23
N LEU A 54 16.24 -12.88 16.69
CA LEU A 54 15.38 -11.88 16.05
C LEU A 54 14.51 -11.09 17.04
N GLY A 55 14.56 -11.42 18.33
CA GLY A 55 13.75 -10.77 19.37
C GLY A 55 12.25 -11.05 19.24
N LEU A 56 11.88 -12.16 18.57
CA LEU A 56 10.49 -12.56 18.36
C LEU A 56 9.82 -13.11 19.62
N LEU A 57 10.61 -13.45 20.64
CA LEU A 57 10.15 -13.88 21.96
C LEU A 57 9.72 -12.70 22.85
N ASP A 58 10.11 -11.48 22.50
CA ASP A 58 9.78 -10.30 23.30
C ASP A 58 8.29 -9.93 23.18
N PRO A 59 7.68 -9.26 24.17
CA PRO A 59 6.33 -8.74 24.06
C PRO A 59 6.14 -7.85 22.81
N ILE A 60 4.99 -7.98 22.13
CA ILE A 60 4.69 -7.28 20.85
C ILE A 60 4.94 -5.77 20.93
N HIS A 61 4.60 -5.13 22.04
CA HIS A 61 4.82 -3.69 22.23
C HIS A 61 6.32 -3.31 22.25
N ILE A 62 7.20 -4.18 22.74
CA ILE A 62 8.66 -3.99 22.71
C ILE A 62 9.18 -4.18 21.29
N GLN A 63 8.74 -5.23 20.61
CA GLN A 63 9.09 -5.47 19.20
C GLN A 63 8.67 -4.29 18.31
N PHE A 64 7.43 -3.83 18.47
CA PHE A 64 6.91 -2.67 17.75
C PHE A 64 7.66 -1.38 18.08
N SER A 65 8.01 -1.16 19.35
CA SER A 65 8.78 0.02 19.74
C SER A 65 10.18 0.04 19.09
N ARG A 66 10.88 -1.10 19.06
CA ARG A 66 12.15 -1.24 18.32
C ARG A 66 11.95 -0.97 16.83
N PHE A 67 10.90 -1.54 16.23
CA PHE A 67 10.58 -1.29 14.83
C PHE A 67 10.38 0.21 14.54
N VAL A 68 9.57 0.91 15.35
CA VAL A 68 9.30 2.35 15.15
C VAL A 68 10.57 3.19 15.30
N VAL A 69 11.40 2.91 16.30
CA VAL A 69 12.66 3.63 16.54
C VAL A 69 13.63 3.41 15.38
N ASN A 70 13.79 2.18 14.90
CA ASN A 70 14.68 1.88 13.79
C ASN A 70 14.14 2.46 12.47
N ALA A 71 12.84 2.30 12.20
CA ALA A 71 12.18 2.86 11.03
C ALA A 71 12.29 4.39 10.97
N SER A 72 12.22 5.09 12.11
CA SER A 72 12.40 6.56 12.15
C SER A 72 13.82 7.01 11.75
N LYS A 73 14.80 6.11 11.80
CA LYS A 73 16.18 6.33 11.34
C LYS A 73 16.41 5.84 9.90
N GLY A 74 15.37 5.30 9.25
CA GLY A 74 15.47 4.66 7.93
C GLY A 74 15.91 3.19 7.97
N GLU A 75 16.01 2.60 9.15
CA GLU A 75 16.41 1.20 9.34
C GLU A 75 15.16 0.31 9.44
N PHE A 76 14.71 -0.22 8.31
CA PHE A 76 13.49 -1.04 8.22
C PHE A 76 13.72 -2.54 8.44
N GLY A 77 14.98 -2.97 8.62
CA GLY A 77 15.36 -4.37 8.76
C GLY A 77 15.41 -5.14 7.42
N ILE A 78 15.33 -6.47 7.53
CA ILE A 78 15.42 -7.41 6.40
C ILE A 78 14.04 -8.00 6.12
N SER A 79 13.69 -8.12 4.84
CA SER A 79 12.51 -8.88 4.42
C SER A 79 12.75 -10.37 4.66
N TYR A 80 11.92 -11.01 5.47
CA TYR A 80 12.02 -12.45 5.75
C TYR A 80 11.77 -13.32 4.51
N GLN A 81 10.91 -12.86 3.60
CA GLN A 81 10.58 -13.58 2.36
C GLN A 81 11.66 -13.42 1.28
N LEU A 82 12.16 -12.20 1.08
CA LEU A 82 13.12 -11.90 0.01
C LEU A 82 14.57 -11.92 0.48
N ARG A 83 14.82 -12.04 1.79
CA ARG A 83 16.15 -12.03 2.44
C ARG A 83 17.01 -10.83 2.03
N ARG A 84 16.39 -9.67 1.82
CA ARG A 84 17.02 -8.41 1.39
C ARG A 84 16.64 -7.24 2.31
N PRO A 85 17.47 -6.20 2.44
CA PRO A 85 17.12 -4.99 3.17
C PRO A 85 15.83 -4.37 2.65
N VAL A 86 14.90 -4.06 3.55
CA VAL A 86 13.61 -3.47 3.19
C VAL A 86 13.78 -2.07 2.59
N SER A 87 14.80 -1.33 3.01
CA SER A 87 15.16 -0.02 2.43
C SER A 87 15.48 -0.12 0.93
N GLU A 88 16.22 -1.15 0.50
CA GLU A 88 16.49 -1.39 -0.92
C GLU A 88 15.20 -1.67 -1.69
N LEU A 89 14.35 -2.56 -1.17
CA LEU A 89 13.08 -2.91 -1.79
C LEU A 89 12.15 -1.69 -1.95
N ILE A 90 12.12 -0.82 -0.94
CA ILE A 90 11.38 0.45 -1.02
C ILE A 90 11.99 1.32 -2.12
N SER A 91 13.31 1.49 -2.14
CA SER A 91 13.99 2.35 -3.13
C SER A 91 13.83 1.86 -4.57
N GLU A 92 13.74 0.55 -4.79
CA GLU A 92 13.49 -0.06 -6.11
C GLU A 92 12.06 0.20 -6.60
N ARG A 93 11.07 0.20 -5.69
CA ARG A 93 9.63 0.32 -6.04
C ARG A 93 9.09 1.74 -5.98
N LEU A 94 9.74 2.61 -5.21
CA LEU A 94 9.30 3.98 -4.97
C LEU A 94 9.19 4.80 -6.28
N PRO A 95 10.16 4.76 -7.22
CA PRO A 95 10.07 5.53 -8.47
C PRO A 95 8.83 5.18 -9.29
N ALA A 96 8.56 3.89 -9.49
CA ALA A 96 7.38 3.43 -10.22
C ALA A 96 6.08 3.83 -9.53
N THR A 97 6.05 3.81 -8.19
CA THR A 97 4.89 4.26 -7.41
C THR A 97 4.65 5.76 -7.58
N ILE A 98 5.71 6.56 -7.52
CA ILE A 98 5.63 8.01 -7.71
C ILE A 98 5.16 8.33 -9.13
N GLU A 99 5.73 7.68 -10.14
CA GLU A 99 5.33 7.84 -11.53
C GLU A 99 3.84 7.52 -11.71
N LEU A 100 3.40 6.37 -11.21
CA LEU A 100 2.01 5.94 -11.29
C LEU A 100 1.07 6.94 -10.60
N VAL A 101 1.42 7.41 -9.40
CA VAL A 101 0.61 8.36 -8.64
C VAL A 101 0.53 9.70 -9.36
N LEU A 102 1.66 10.22 -9.86
CA LEU A 102 1.70 11.52 -10.54
C LEU A 102 0.92 11.50 -11.85
N VAL A 103 1.12 10.47 -12.68
CA VAL A 103 0.42 10.32 -13.96
C VAL A 103 -1.08 10.13 -13.72
N SER A 104 -1.45 9.25 -12.79
CA SER A 104 -2.86 9.00 -12.46
C SER A 104 -3.53 10.26 -11.89
N ALA A 105 -2.86 10.98 -10.98
CA ALA A 105 -3.38 12.23 -10.42
C ALA A 105 -3.56 13.30 -11.50
N LEU A 106 -2.59 13.45 -12.40
CA LEU A 106 -2.67 14.41 -13.49
C LEU A 106 -3.86 14.10 -14.41
N ILE A 107 -4.00 12.84 -14.84
CA ILE A 107 -5.12 12.41 -15.69
C ILE A 107 -6.45 12.64 -14.96
N ALA A 108 -6.55 12.23 -13.69
CA ALA A 108 -7.77 12.38 -12.91
C ALA A 108 -8.15 13.84 -12.70
N LEU A 109 -7.18 14.72 -12.39
CA LEU A 109 -7.42 16.14 -12.19
C LEU A 109 -7.84 16.82 -13.49
N VAL A 110 -7.12 16.58 -14.59
CA VAL A 110 -7.42 17.20 -15.89
C VAL A 110 -8.76 16.71 -16.42
N SER A 111 -8.93 15.39 -16.57
CA SER A 111 -10.16 14.82 -17.12
C SER A 111 -11.36 15.03 -16.18
N GLY A 112 -11.20 14.79 -14.89
CA GLY A 112 -12.27 14.94 -13.90
C GLY A 112 -12.74 16.38 -13.77
N THR A 113 -11.83 17.36 -13.81
CA THR A 113 -12.22 18.79 -13.77
C THR A 113 -12.92 19.19 -15.06
N LEU A 114 -12.40 18.82 -16.24
CA LEU A 114 -13.01 19.18 -17.52
C LEU A 114 -14.41 18.57 -17.68
N LEU A 115 -14.54 17.28 -17.42
CA LEU A 115 -15.81 16.57 -17.49
C LEU A 115 -16.78 17.04 -16.40
N GLY A 116 -16.29 17.31 -15.18
CA GLY A 116 -17.10 17.85 -14.09
C GLY A 116 -17.66 19.24 -14.39
N VAL A 117 -16.82 20.14 -14.92
CA VAL A 117 -17.26 21.48 -15.35
C VAL A 117 -18.24 21.37 -16.51
N TYR A 118 -17.95 20.53 -17.51
CA TYR A 118 -18.83 20.33 -18.68
C TYR A 118 -20.23 19.86 -18.28
N THR A 119 -20.32 18.84 -17.44
CA THR A 119 -21.61 18.29 -16.97
C THR A 119 -22.35 19.26 -16.03
N GLY A 120 -21.60 20.08 -15.28
CA GLY A 120 -22.17 21.16 -14.47
C GLY A 120 -22.83 22.27 -15.29
N ILE A 121 -22.24 22.61 -16.45
CA ILE A 121 -22.81 23.60 -17.38
C ILE A 121 -23.95 22.98 -18.21
N ASN A 122 -23.74 21.78 -18.77
CA ASN A 122 -24.67 21.14 -19.71
C ASN A 122 -25.56 20.07 -19.06
N ARG A 123 -26.22 20.43 -17.96
CA ARG A 123 -26.93 19.48 -17.07
C ARG A 123 -28.01 18.59 -17.70
N LYS A 124 -28.62 18.99 -18.82
CA LYS A 124 -29.76 18.28 -19.43
C LYS A 124 -29.40 17.52 -20.71
N GLY A 125 -28.11 17.40 -21.02
CA GLY A 125 -27.64 16.74 -22.24
C GLY A 125 -27.37 15.25 -22.04
N PHE A 126 -27.69 14.44 -23.05
CA PHE A 126 -27.40 13.00 -23.06
C PHE A 126 -25.92 12.68 -22.76
N LEU A 127 -24.99 13.49 -23.28
CA LEU A 127 -23.56 13.33 -22.98
C LEU A 127 -23.25 13.52 -21.49
N SER A 128 -23.93 14.44 -20.81
CA SER A 128 -23.76 14.64 -19.38
C SER A 128 -24.28 13.46 -18.58
N ASP A 129 -25.43 12.91 -18.97
CA ASP A 129 -25.98 11.71 -18.34
C ASP A 129 -25.05 10.50 -18.52
N LEU A 130 -24.46 10.33 -19.71
CA LEU A 130 -23.50 9.28 -19.99
C LEU A 130 -22.21 9.42 -19.16
N ILE A 131 -21.64 10.63 -19.08
CA ILE A 131 -20.44 10.92 -18.26
C ILE A 131 -20.73 10.61 -16.79
N LEU A 132 -21.88 11.04 -16.27
CA LEU A 132 -22.28 10.78 -14.89
C LEU A 132 -22.48 9.28 -14.63
N ALA A 133 -23.12 8.56 -15.55
CA ALA A 133 -23.30 7.11 -15.44
C ALA A 133 -21.95 6.37 -15.39
N ILE A 134 -21.02 6.70 -16.28
CA ILE A 134 -19.66 6.11 -16.28
C ILE A 134 -18.92 6.45 -14.98
N SER A 135 -19.00 7.70 -14.53
CA SER A 135 -18.37 8.14 -13.28
C SER A 135 -18.93 7.39 -12.07
N LEU A 136 -20.24 7.19 -12.01
CA LEU A 136 -20.90 6.41 -10.96
C LEU A 136 -20.46 4.95 -10.98
N LEU A 137 -20.35 4.32 -12.14
CA LEU A 137 -19.82 2.96 -12.26
C LEU A 137 -18.39 2.87 -11.74
N GLY A 138 -17.52 3.82 -12.13
CA GLY A 138 -16.14 3.86 -11.69
C GLY A 138 -15.96 4.05 -10.17
N VAL A 139 -16.82 4.87 -9.54
CA VAL A 139 -16.76 5.11 -8.08
C VAL A 139 -17.44 3.98 -7.29
N SER A 140 -18.45 3.32 -7.85
CA SER A 140 -19.23 2.30 -7.15
C SER A 140 -18.59 0.91 -7.20
N LEU A 141 -17.80 0.63 -8.24
CA LEU A 141 -17.12 -0.65 -8.35
C LEU A 141 -15.86 -0.67 -7.46
N PRO A 142 -15.56 -1.80 -6.78
CA PRO A 142 -14.30 -1.94 -6.07
C PRO A 142 -13.12 -1.77 -7.03
N THR A 143 -12.11 -1.01 -6.62
CA THR A 143 -10.95 -0.67 -7.47
C THR A 143 -10.21 -1.90 -7.98
N PHE A 144 -10.12 -2.97 -7.18
CA PHE A 144 -9.50 -4.22 -7.61
C PHE A 144 -10.26 -4.91 -8.75
N VAL A 145 -11.60 -4.81 -8.77
CA VAL A 145 -12.44 -5.39 -9.84
C VAL A 145 -12.18 -4.66 -11.14
N ILE A 146 -12.16 -3.33 -11.11
CA ILE A 146 -11.84 -2.50 -12.29
C ILE A 146 -10.44 -2.83 -12.80
N GLY A 147 -9.45 -2.92 -11.91
CA GLY A 147 -8.08 -3.27 -12.26
C GLY A 147 -7.98 -4.63 -12.96
N ILE A 148 -8.61 -5.67 -12.41
CA ILE A 148 -8.62 -7.01 -13.01
C ILE A 148 -9.32 -7.01 -14.37
N LEU A 149 -10.46 -6.33 -14.50
CA LEU A 149 -11.18 -6.24 -15.78
C LEU A 149 -10.36 -5.54 -16.87
N PHE A 150 -9.63 -4.47 -16.52
CA PHE A 150 -8.75 -3.80 -17.46
C PHE A 150 -7.54 -4.65 -17.84
N ILE A 151 -6.91 -5.36 -16.90
CA ILE A 151 -5.86 -6.33 -17.23
C ILE A 151 -6.40 -7.39 -18.19
N TYR A 152 -7.56 -7.97 -17.89
CA TYR A 152 -8.17 -8.99 -18.75
C TYR A 152 -8.50 -8.46 -20.15
N LEU A 153 -9.08 -7.27 -20.25
CA LEU A 153 -9.41 -6.67 -21.54
C LEU A 153 -8.16 -6.29 -22.34
N PHE A 154 -7.25 -5.51 -21.76
CA PHE A 154 -6.13 -4.91 -22.51
C PHE A 154 -4.93 -5.84 -22.68
N ALA A 155 -4.64 -6.69 -21.70
CA ALA A 155 -3.50 -7.61 -21.76
C ALA A 155 -3.90 -8.98 -22.33
N VAL A 156 -5.03 -9.55 -21.91
CA VAL A 156 -5.41 -10.93 -22.30
C VAL A 156 -6.22 -10.98 -23.60
N ILE A 157 -7.29 -10.19 -23.72
CA ILE A 157 -8.16 -10.22 -24.92
C ILE A 157 -7.52 -9.44 -26.07
N LEU A 158 -7.13 -8.19 -25.83
CA LEU A 158 -6.65 -7.29 -26.88
C LEU A 158 -5.15 -7.45 -27.17
N GLY A 159 -4.36 -7.95 -26.22
CA GLY A 159 -2.91 -8.14 -26.38
C GLY A 159 -2.12 -6.84 -26.60
N ILE A 160 -2.66 -5.69 -26.19
CA ILE A 160 -2.05 -4.36 -26.38
C ILE A 160 -0.99 -4.10 -25.31
N LEU A 161 -1.22 -4.60 -24.10
CA LEU A 161 -0.32 -4.46 -22.96
C LEU A 161 0.29 -5.83 -22.60
N PRO A 162 1.50 -5.86 -22.01
CA PRO A 162 2.08 -7.09 -21.50
C PRO A 162 1.16 -7.71 -20.43
N SER A 163 1.09 -9.04 -20.44
CA SER A 163 0.32 -9.86 -19.48
C SER A 163 1.21 -10.44 -18.40
#